data_AF-E4Q656-F1
#
_entry.id   AF-E4Q656-F1
#
_cell.length_a   1.000
_cell.length_b   1.000
_cell.length_c   1.000
_cell.angle_alpha   90.00
_cell.angle_beta   90.00
_cell.angle_gamma   90.00
#
_symmetry.space_group_name_H-M   'P 1'
#
loop_
_entity.id
_entity.type
_entity.pdbx_description
1 polymer ?
#
loop_
_entity_poly.entity_id
_entity_poly.type
_entity_poly.pdbx_seq_one_letter_code
_entity_poly.pdbx_strand_id
1 'polypeptide(L)'
;MKNLIEKYIKIEISPMVYEAVRNYPSGSIYPLEDYQEDDETITEEDKVYYLEAKIRDMIIDLTRLFNFTRKRLQGYFTIEEVYILLRAFWNTLYHVGSIDPRKIIIASIEDVLKYESFDFDEEGINIAKGLIEKIQKLTPFEAYVTILLTCSLKKNNLTEDDIRETFMIE
;
A
#
# COMPACT_ATOMS: atom_id res chain seq x y z
N MET A 1 -24.36 16.74 -14.50
CA MET A 1 -24.34 15.27 -14.52
C MET A 1 -23.69 14.82 -15.81
N LYS A 2 -22.48 14.25 -15.76
CA LYS A 2 -21.87 13.62 -16.94
C LYS A 2 -22.44 12.21 -17.04
N ASN A 3 -23.24 11.97 -18.07
CA ASN A 3 -23.54 10.62 -18.54
C ASN A 3 -22.26 10.04 -19.13
N LEU A 4 -21.56 9.20 -18.38
CA LEU A 4 -20.57 8.28 -18.91
C LEU A 4 -21.31 6.99 -19.28
N ILE A 5 -21.77 6.92 -20.52
CA ILE A 5 -22.13 5.64 -21.14
C ILE A 5 -20.84 5.13 -21.78
N GLU A 6 -19.97 4.53 -20.97
CA GLU A 6 -18.90 3.68 -21.52
C GLU A 6 -19.50 2.31 -21.80
N LYS A 7 -19.37 1.88 -23.06
CA LYS A 7 -19.74 0.54 -23.55
C LYS A 7 -19.19 -0.52 -22.60
N TYR A 8 -20.02 -1.53 -22.28
CA TYR A 8 -19.67 -2.73 -21.54
C TYR A 8 -18.26 -3.24 -21.88
N ILE A 9 -17.28 -2.92 -21.04
CA ILE A 9 -15.97 -3.58 -21.05
C ILE A 9 -16.21 -4.92 -20.38
N LYS A 10 -16.15 -6.01 -21.15
CA LYS A 10 -16.17 -7.36 -20.60
C LYS A 10 -14.80 -7.61 -19.96
N ILE A 11 -14.72 -7.51 -18.63
CA ILE A 11 -13.51 -7.81 -17.88
C ILE A 11 -13.53 -9.30 -17.57
N GLU A 12 -12.60 -10.06 -18.17
CA GLU A 12 -12.34 -11.44 -17.76
C GLU A 12 -11.54 -11.42 -16.46
N ILE A 13 -12.16 -11.88 -15.37
CA ILE A 13 -11.50 -12.06 -14.08
C ILE A 13 -10.85 -13.45 -14.09
N SER A 14 -9.56 -13.53 -13.80
CA SER A 14 -8.88 -14.83 -13.73
C SER A 14 -9.42 -15.68 -12.57
N PRO A 15 -9.42 -17.02 -12.68
CA PRO A 15 -9.89 -17.89 -11.60
C PRO A 15 -9.22 -17.61 -10.26
N MET A 16 -7.93 -17.26 -10.29
CA MET A 16 -7.17 -16.89 -9.08
C MET A 16 -7.72 -15.62 -8.41
N VAL A 17 -8.09 -14.60 -9.17
CA VAL A 17 -8.65 -13.36 -8.64
C VAL A 17 -10.07 -13.59 -8.12
N TYR A 18 -10.87 -14.39 -8.83
CA TYR A 18 -12.20 -14.80 -8.38
C TYR A 18 -12.14 -15.49 -7.00
N GLU A 19 -11.26 -16.48 -6.86
CA GLU A 19 -11.07 -17.18 -5.58
C GLU A 19 -10.54 -16.25 -4.48
N ALA A 20 -9.63 -15.34 -4.78
CA ALA A 20 -9.15 -14.37 -3.80
C ALA A 20 -10.27 -13.45 -3.28
N VAL A 21 -11.15 -12.98 -4.18
CA VAL A 21 -12.31 -12.15 -3.80
C VAL A 21 -13.32 -12.99 -3.01
N ARG A 22 -13.65 -14.20 -3.48
CA ARG A 22 -14.61 -15.10 -2.81
C ARG A 22 -14.18 -15.40 -1.37
N ASN A 23 -12.91 -15.68 -1.16
CA ASN A 23 -12.37 -16.05 0.15
C ASN A 23 -11.97 -14.85 1.03
N TYR A 24 -12.09 -13.61 0.54
CA TYR A 24 -11.77 -12.43 1.35
C TYR A 24 -12.77 -12.30 2.52
N PRO A 25 -12.29 -12.14 3.77
CA PRO A 25 -13.16 -11.98 4.92
C PRO A 25 -13.91 -10.64 4.85
N SER A 26 -15.23 -10.70 4.88
CA SER A 26 -16.10 -9.53 4.84
C SER A 26 -16.81 -9.30 6.16
N GLY A 27 -16.97 -8.04 6.55
CA GLY A 27 -17.90 -7.65 7.63
C GLY A 27 -19.36 -7.56 7.15
N SER A 28 -19.57 -7.55 5.83
CA SER A 28 -20.88 -7.57 5.16
C SER A 28 -21.26 -9.00 4.83
N ILE A 29 -22.52 -9.36 5.05
CA ILE A 29 -23.07 -10.64 4.58
C ILE A 29 -23.41 -10.47 3.11
N TYR A 30 -22.74 -11.23 2.25
CA TYR A 30 -23.10 -11.28 0.84
C TYR A 30 -23.96 -12.52 0.57
N PRO A 31 -25.06 -12.38 -0.19
CA PRO A 31 -25.96 -13.50 -0.45
C PRO A 31 -25.22 -14.73 -0.98
N LEU A 32 -24.29 -14.56 -1.93
CA LEU A 32 -23.60 -15.68 -2.61
C LEU A 32 -22.48 -16.35 -1.80
N GLU A 33 -22.21 -15.96 -0.55
CA GLU A 33 -21.18 -16.62 0.28
C GLU A 33 -21.62 -17.99 0.82
N ASP A 34 -22.93 -18.20 0.99
CA ASP A 34 -23.50 -19.42 1.57
C ASP A 34 -23.99 -20.44 0.52
N TYR A 35 -23.98 -20.07 -0.78
CA TYR A 35 -24.49 -20.94 -1.84
C TYR A 35 -23.42 -21.95 -2.27
N GLN A 36 -23.83 -23.22 -2.38
CA GLN A 36 -23.01 -24.27 -2.99
C GLN A 36 -23.10 -24.15 -4.52
N GLU A 37 -22.02 -24.52 -5.22
CA GLU A 37 -21.86 -24.33 -6.69
C GLU A 37 -22.96 -24.98 -7.56
N ASP A 38 -23.78 -25.86 -6.97
CA ASP A 38 -24.84 -26.62 -7.64
C ASP A 38 -26.24 -25.97 -7.54
N ASP A 39 -26.39 -24.77 -6.96
CA ASP A 39 -27.68 -24.08 -6.93
C ASP A 39 -28.05 -23.55 -8.33
N GLU A 40 -28.92 -24.28 -9.03
CA GLU A 40 -29.47 -23.99 -10.38
C GLU A 40 -30.15 -22.61 -10.53
N THR A 41 -30.16 -21.79 -9.47
CA THR A 41 -30.87 -20.50 -9.38
C THR A 41 -29.95 -19.28 -9.43
N ILE A 42 -28.62 -19.42 -9.37
CA ILE A 42 -27.68 -18.28 -9.42
C ILE A 42 -27.36 -17.91 -10.87
N THR A 43 -27.72 -16.69 -11.27
CA THR A 43 -27.41 -16.19 -12.61
C THR A 43 -25.96 -15.68 -12.71
N GLU A 44 -25.44 -15.58 -13.92
CA GLU A 44 -24.14 -14.92 -14.15
C GLU A 44 -24.17 -13.43 -13.73
N GLU A 45 -25.33 -12.77 -13.84
CA GLU A 45 -25.52 -11.38 -13.38
C GLU A 45 -25.37 -11.26 -11.86
N ASP A 46 -25.90 -12.22 -11.10
CA ASP A 46 -25.77 -12.26 -9.64
C ASP A 46 -24.30 -12.40 -9.21
N LYS A 47 -23.55 -13.29 -9.89
CA LYS A 47 -22.11 -13.50 -9.63
C LYS A 47 -21.31 -12.22 -9.91
N VAL A 48 -21.62 -11.52 -11.00
CA VAL A 48 -20.96 -10.25 -11.33
C VAL A 48 -21.26 -9.20 -10.27
N TYR A 49 -22.53 -9.03 -9.87
CA TYR A 49 -22.92 -8.07 -8.85
C TYR A 49 -22.23 -8.35 -7.50
N TYR A 50 -22.17 -9.61 -7.09
CA TYR A 50 -21.46 -10.04 -5.88
C TYR A 50 -19.97 -9.68 -5.92
N LEU A 51 -19.28 -10.02 -7.01
CA LEU A 51 -17.85 -9.70 -7.16
C LEU A 51 -17.63 -8.19 -7.16
N GLU A 52 -18.45 -7.42 -7.87
CA GLU A 52 -18.35 -5.96 -7.90
C GLU A 52 -18.55 -5.33 -6.52
N ALA A 53 -19.55 -5.79 -5.76
CA ALA A 53 -19.82 -5.32 -4.41
C ALA A 53 -18.66 -5.63 -3.46
N LYS A 54 -18.16 -6.87 -3.49
CA LYS A 54 -17.09 -7.32 -2.61
C LYS A 54 -15.76 -6.66 -2.93
N ILE A 55 -15.39 -6.55 -4.21
CA ILE A 55 -14.21 -5.80 -4.67
C ILE A 55 -14.30 -4.34 -4.24
N ARG A 56 -15.48 -3.72 -4.39
CA ARG A 56 -15.69 -2.32 -3.99
C ARG A 56 -15.44 -2.15 -2.49
N ASP A 57 -16.03 -2.99 -1.64
CA ASP A 57 -15.89 -2.88 -0.20
C ASP A 57 -14.43 -3.14 0.24
N MET A 58 -13.76 -4.14 -0.35
CA MET A 58 -12.32 -4.37 -0.17
C MET A 58 -11.47 -3.12 -0.44
N ILE A 59 -11.69 -2.47 -1.58
CA ILE A 59 -10.92 -1.28 -1.99
C ILE A 59 -11.23 -0.10 -1.06
N ILE A 60 -12.50 0.12 -0.74
CA ILE A 60 -12.93 1.23 0.12
C ILE A 60 -12.35 1.07 1.53
N ASP A 61 -12.42 -0.13 2.10
CA ASP A 61 -11.92 -0.38 3.45
C ASP A 61 -10.40 -0.31 3.52
N LEU A 62 -9.68 -0.86 2.54
CA LEU A 62 -8.23 -0.69 2.46
C LEU A 62 -7.86 0.79 2.34
N THR A 63 -8.59 1.57 1.55
CA THR A 63 -8.38 3.02 1.40
C THR A 63 -8.62 3.75 2.72
N ARG A 64 -9.67 3.38 3.47
CA ARG A 64 -9.95 3.96 4.79
C ARG A 64 -8.87 3.62 5.80
N LEU A 65 -8.47 2.35 5.89
CA LEU A 65 -7.39 1.88 6.77
C LEU A 65 -6.06 2.56 6.45
N PHE A 66 -5.74 2.71 5.17
CA PHE A 66 -4.58 3.46 4.71
C PHE A 66 -4.63 4.90 5.21
N ASN A 67 -5.75 5.61 5.02
CA ASN A 67 -5.88 7.00 5.43
C ASN A 67 -5.84 7.19 6.96
N PHE A 68 -6.45 6.28 7.72
CA PHE A 68 -6.34 6.30 9.18
C PHE A 68 -4.90 6.09 9.64
N THR A 69 -4.18 5.15 9.01
CA THR A 69 -2.79 4.85 9.35
C THR A 69 -1.85 5.99 8.93
N ARG A 70 -2.06 6.60 7.76
CA ARG A 70 -1.33 7.80 7.32
C ARG A 70 -1.47 8.93 8.33
N LYS A 71 -2.69 9.19 8.83
CA LYS A 71 -2.92 10.18 9.90
C LYS A 71 -2.23 9.82 11.22
N ARG A 72 -2.17 8.53 11.59
CA ARG A 72 -1.45 8.08 12.79
C ARG A 72 0.06 8.30 12.67
N LEU A 73 0.60 8.24 11.45
CA LEU A 73 1.99 8.50 11.13
C LEU A 73 2.30 9.99 10.89
N GLN A 74 1.34 10.90 11.11
CA GLN A 74 1.55 12.34 10.97
C GLN A 74 2.72 12.80 11.83
N GLY A 75 3.68 13.51 11.23
CA GLY A 75 4.89 13.99 11.90
C GLY A 75 5.78 12.88 12.48
N TYR A 76 5.51 11.61 12.15
CA TYR A 76 6.30 10.50 12.69
C TYR A 76 7.71 10.49 12.10
N PHE A 77 7.88 10.91 10.85
CA PHE A 77 9.17 10.98 10.17
C PHE A 77 9.63 12.44 10.02
N THR A 78 10.95 12.67 10.07
CA THR A 78 11.54 13.95 9.67
C THR A 78 11.78 13.99 8.15
N ILE A 79 12.06 15.17 7.61
CA ILE A 79 12.33 15.34 6.17
C ILE A 79 13.57 14.54 5.77
N GLU A 80 14.62 14.58 6.59
CA GLU A 80 15.88 13.87 6.37
C GLU A 80 15.67 12.36 6.33
N GLU A 81 14.87 11.82 7.26
CA GLU A 81 14.49 10.41 7.26
C GLU A 81 13.73 10.02 5.99
N VAL A 82 12.82 10.88 5.51
CA VAL A 82 12.10 10.63 4.24
C VAL A 82 13.04 10.64 3.05
N TYR A 83 14.06 11.50 3.00
CA TYR A 83 15.07 11.45 1.95
C TYR A 83 15.85 10.13 1.92
N ILE A 84 16.15 9.55 3.08
CA ILE A 84 16.78 8.23 3.18
C ILE A 84 15.85 7.15 2.65
N LEU A 85 14.56 7.19 3.02
CA LEU A 85 13.55 6.28 2.46
C LEU A 85 13.45 6.41 0.93
N LEU A 86 13.45 7.64 0.40
CA LEU A 86 13.39 7.88 -1.04
C LEU A 86 14.58 7.28 -1.77
N ARG A 87 15.79 7.40 -1.23
CA ARG A 87 16.98 6.73 -1.78
C ARG A 87 16.83 5.21 -1.73
N ALA A 88 16.47 4.66 -0.57
CA ALA A 88 16.27 3.23 -0.36
C ALA A 88 15.23 2.61 -1.31
N PHE A 89 14.24 3.39 -1.74
CA PHE A 89 13.17 2.90 -2.60
C PHE A 89 13.23 3.45 -4.03
N TRP A 90 14.17 4.32 -4.43
CA TRP A 90 14.10 5.07 -5.69
C TRP A 90 13.78 4.19 -6.92
N ASN A 91 14.52 3.09 -7.08
CA ASN A 91 14.37 2.14 -8.19
C ASN A 91 13.53 0.89 -7.86
N THR A 92 12.83 0.88 -6.71
CA THR A 92 12.13 -0.30 -6.21
C THR A 92 10.63 -0.28 -6.56
N LEU A 93 10.15 -1.29 -7.29
CA LEU A 93 8.72 -1.56 -7.36
C LEU A 93 8.34 -2.45 -6.18
N TYR A 94 7.36 -2.00 -5.38
CA TYR A 94 6.92 -2.75 -4.21
C TYR A 94 5.57 -3.41 -4.45
N HIS A 95 5.49 -4.70 -4.14
CA HIS A 95 4.26 -5.47 -4.07
C HIS A 95 4.17 -6.13 -2.70
N VAL A 96 2.96 -6.19 -2.13
CA VAL A 96 2.72 -6.92 -0.88
C VAL A 96 2.99 -8.40 -1.13
N GLY A 97 3.89 -8.98 -0.34
CA GLY A 97 4.27 -10.38 -0.41
C GLY A 97 4.27 -11.03 0.97
N SER A 98 4.96 -12.16 1.09
CA SER A 98 5.08 -12.92 2.34
C SER A 98 6.10 -12.35 3.33
N ILE A 99 6.91 -11.37 2.90
CA ILE A 99 7.96 -10.77 3.73
C ILE A 99 7.40 -9.58 4.48
N ASP A 100 7.69 -9.52 5.78
CA ASP A 100 7.35 -8.39 6.65
C ASP A 100 7.86 -7.05 6.06
N PRO A 101 6.98 -6.07 5.79
CA PRO A 101 7.35 -4.79 5.21
C PRO A 101 8.46 -4.06 5.98
N ARG A 102 8.56 -4.26 7.31
CA ARG A 102 9.61 -3.66 8.14
C ARG A 102 10.99 -4.16 7.74
N LYS A 103 11.11 -5.47 7.53
CA LYS A 103 12.37 -6.11 7.12
C LYS A 103 12.81 -5.62 5.74
N ILE A 104 11.86 -5.36 4.85
CA ILE A 104 12.13 -4.83 3.52
C ILE A 104 12.72 -3.42 3.62
N ILE A 105 12.07 -2.52 4.37
CA ILE A 105 12.59 -1.15 4.58
C ILE A 105 13.99 -1.17 5.19
N ILE A 106 14.19 -1.97 6.26
CA ILE A 106 15.49 -2.04 6.95
C ILE A 106 16.57 -2.54 5.99
N ALA A 107 16.33 -3.64 5.27
CA ALA A 107 17.29 -4.17 4.31
C ALA A 107 17.61 -3.16 3.20
N SER A 108 16.60 -2.43 2.70
CA SER A 108 16.82 -1.39 1.68
C SER A 108 17.65 -0.21 2.20
N ILE A 109 17.45 0.22 3.46
CA ILE A 109 18.28 1.26 4.08
C ILE A 109 19.71 0.75 4.28
N GLU A 110 19.89 -0.47 4.79
CA GLU A 110 21.20 -1.09 4.99
C GLU A 110 21.97 -1.25 3.68
N ASP A 111 21.29 -1.60 2.58
CA ASP A 111 21.89 -1.68 1.25
C ASP A 111 22.38 -0.31 0.77
N VAL A 112 21.57 0.75 0.90
CA VAL A 112 21.99 2.10 0.55
C VAL A 112 23.20 2.54 1.38
N LEU A 113 23.18 2.33 2.69
CA LEU A 113 24.31 2.68 3.55
C LEU A 113 25.60 1.93 3.19
N LYS A 114 25.49 0.70 2.70
CA LYS A 114 26.63 -0.13 2.34
C LYS A 114 27.20 0.20 0.97
N TYR A 115 26.34 0.43 -0.02
CA TYR A 115 26.74 0.59 -1.42
C TYR A 115 26.86 2.05 -1.87
N GLU A 116 26.21 2.97 -1.17
CA GLU A 116 26.22 4.42 -1.43
C GLU A 116 26.83 5.20 -0.24
N SER A 117 27.71 4.57 0.54
CA SER A 117 28.27 5.13 1.78
C SER A 117 28.97 6.48 1.60
N PHE A 118 29.42 6.80 0.39
CA PHE A 118 30.08 8.08 0.05
C PHE A 118 29.12 9.26 -0.01
N ASP A 119 27.81 9.01 -0.11
CA ASP A 119 26.76 10.04 -0.09
C ASP A 119 26.31 10.39 1.33
N PHE A 120 26.83 9.70 2.35
CA PHE A 120 26.48 9.90 3.75
C PHE A 120 27.68 10.37 4.55
N ASP A 121 27.52 11.47 5.26
CA ASP A 121 28.42 11.84 6.35
C ASP A 121 28.03 11.14 7.66
N GLU A 122 28.77 11.41 8.73
CA GLU A 122 28.54 10.80 10.04
C GLU A 122 27.13 11.10 10.58
N GLU A 123 26.61 12.29 10.31
CA GLU A 123 25.26 12.70 10.70
C GLU A 123 24.21 11.88 9.94
N GLY A 124 24.33 11.78 8.61
CA GLY A 124 23.44 10.98 7.77
C GLY A 124 23.40 9.50 8.18
N ILE A 125 24.55 8.92 8.55
CA ILE A 125 24.62 7.54 9.09
C ILE A 125 23.85 7.43 10.41
N ASN A 126 23.98 8.41 11.30
CA ASN A 126 23.26 8.40 12.58
C ASN A 126 21.74 8.56 12.40
N ILE A 127 21.30 9.42 11.48
CA ILE A 127 19.88 9.55 11.10
C ILE A 127 19.36 8.21 10.56
N ALA A 128 20.11 7.55 9.68
CA ALA A 128 19.71 6.25 9.11
C ALA A 128 19.57 5.16 10.19
N LYS A 129 20.47 5.11 11.17
CA LYS A 129 20.36 4.19 12.32
C LYS A 129 19.12 4.49 13.17
N GLY A 130 18.87 5.76 13.48
CA GLY A 130 17.66 6.17 14.20
C GLY A 130 16.38 5.82 13.44
N LEU A 131 16.39 5.97 12.12
CA LEU A 131 15.30 5.56 11.24
C LEU A 131 15.05 4.05 11.31
N ILE A 132 16.08 3.21 11.26
CA ILE A 132 15.95 1.75 11.41
C ILE A 132 15.24 1.39 12.73
N GLU A 133 15.63 2.03 13.84
CA GLU A 133 14.98 1.80 15.14
C GLU A 133 13.50 2.23 15.15
N LYS A 134 13.15 3.31 14.45
CA LYS A 134 11.75 3.74 14.29
C LYS A 134 10.95 2.72 13.47
N ILE A 135 11.50 2.27 12.35
CA ILE A 135 10.86 1.26 11.49
C ILE A 135 10.60 -0.06 12.25
N GLN A 136 11.50 -0.48 13.13
CA GLN A 136 11.29 -1.68 13.96
C GLN A 136 10.09 -1.56 14.92
N LYS A 137 9.77 -0.34 15.36
CA LYS A 137 8.64 -0.06 16.27
C LYS A 137 7.30 0.03 15.54
N LEU A 138 7.29 0.15 14.21
CA LEU A 138 6.06 0.14 13.44
C LEU A 138 5.37 -1.23 13.49
N THR A 139 4.06 -1.22 13.33
CA THR A 139 3.32 -2.41 12.93
C THR A 139 3.63 -2.76 11.46
N PRO A 140 3.42 -4.02 11.02
CA PRO A 140 3.58 -4.38 9.61
C PRO A 140 2.76 -3.49 8.65
N PHE A 141 1.54 -3.11 9.06
CA PHE A 141 0.67 -2.27 8.21
C PHE A 141 1.14 -0.81 8.14
N GLU A 142 1.66 -0.24 9.24
CA GLU A 142 2.29 1.08 9.19
C GLU A 142 3.51 1.10 8.28
N ALA A 143 4.37 0.08 8.38
CA ALA A 143 5.53 -0.04 7.51
C ALA A 143 5.11 -0.19 6.04
N TYR A 144 4.06 -0.96 5.75
CA TYR A 144 3.47 -1.01 4.42
C TYR A 144 3.02 0.37 3.92
N VAL A 145 2.31 1.15 4.76
CA VAL A 145 1.88 2.51 4.42
C VAL A 145 3.09 3.41 4.17
N THR A 146 4.14 3.35 4.99
CA THR A 146 5.39 4.09 4.78
C THR A 146 6.01 3.80 3.41
N ILE A 147 6.05 2.53 2.98
CA ILE A 147 6.56 2.17 1.65
C ILE A 147 5.72 2.82 0.55
N LEU A 148 4.39 2.74 0.65
CA LEU A 148 3.50 3.33 -0.36
C LEU A 148 3.63 4.85 -0.44
N LEU A 149 3.70 5.53 0.71
CA LEU A 149 3.93 6.98 0.76
C LEU A 149 5.26 7.33 0.09
N THR A 150 6.33 6.60 0.40
CA THR A 150 7.66 6.79 -0.22
C THR A 150 7.60 6.57 -1.74
N CYS A 151 6.96 5.49 -2.19
CA CYS A 151 6.80 5.21 -3.61
C CYS A 151 5.95 6.26 -4.35
N SER A 152 4.97 6.86 -3.68
CA SER A 152 4.11 7.91 -4.26
C SER A 152 4.86 9.21 -4.56
N LEU A 153 5.99 9.45 -3.90
CA LEU A 153 6.84 10.63 -4.08
C LEU A 153 7.83 10.51 -5.26
N LYS A 154 7.88 9.36 -5.96
CA LYS A 154 8.79 9.14 -7.08
C LYS A 154 8.39 9.96 -8.30
N LYS A 155 8.90 11.19 -8.37
CA LYS A 155 8.67 12.12 -9.48
C LYS A 155 9.91 12.96 -9.77
N ASN A 156 10.02 13.42 -11.00
CA ASN A 156 11.20 14.15 -11.49
C ASN A 156 11.43 15.49 -10.78
N ASN A 157 10.38 16.16 -10.32
CA ASN A 157 10.44 17.47 -9.64
C ASN A 157 9.89 17.33 -8.22
N LEU A 158 10.64 16.66 -7.35
CA LEU A 158 10.29 16.50 -5.93
C LEU A 158 10.73 17.74 -5.14
N THR A 159 9.80 18.31 -4.35
CA THR A 159 10.07 19.41 -3.42
C THR A 159 9.93 18.95 -1.97
N GLU A 160 10.43 19.75 -1.02
CA GLU A 160 10.16 19.50 0.40
C GLU A 160 8.67 19.61 0.74
N ASP A 161 7.92 20.48 0.06
CA ASP A 161 6.48 20.62 0.29
C ASP A 161 5.72 19.34 -0.06
N ASP A 162 6.18 18.62 -1.09
CA ASP A 162 5.63 17.31 -1.44
C ASP A 162 5.86 16.28 -0.32
N ILE A 163 7.04 16.30 0.29
CA ILE A 163 7.40 15.46 1.43
C ILE A 163 6.51 15.81 2.63
N ARG A 164 6.41 17.11 2.95
CA ARG A 164 5.57 17.62 4.05
C ARG A 164 4.11 17.23 3.86
N GLU A 165 3.55 17.40 2.66
CA GLU A 165 2.18 17.00 2.37
C GLU A 165 1.98 15.48 2.50
N THR A 166 2.89 14.70 1.92
CA THR A 166 2.74 13.23 1.85
C THR A 166 2.84 12.59 3.23
N PHE A 167 3.85 12.95 4.00
CA PHE A 167 4.10 12.43 5.35
C PHE A 167 3.45 13.24 6.47
N MET A 168 2.74 14.32 6.11
CA MET A 168 2.06 15.22 7.05
C MET A 168 3.05 15.76 8.11
N ILE A 169 4.16 16.33 7.65
CA ILE A 169 5.20 16.93 8.50
C ILE A 169 4.93 18.43 8.62
N GLU A 170 5.00 18.96 9.85
CA GLU A 170 4.84 20.40 10.15
C GLU A 170 6.08 21.22 9.79
#